data_AF-A0A017RZE6-F1
#
_entry.id   AF-A0A017RZE6-F1
#
_cell.length_a   1.000
_cell.length_b   1.000
_cell.length_c   1.000
_cell.angle_alpha   90.00
_cell.angle_beta   90.00
_cell.angle_gamma   90.00
#
_symmetry.space_group_name_H-M   'P 1'
#
loop_
_entity.id
_entity.type
_entity.pdbx_description
1 polymer ?
#
loop_
_entity_poly.entity_id
_entity_poly.type
_entity_poly.pdbx_seq_one_letter_code
_entity_poly.pdbx_strand_id
1 'polypeptide(L)'
;MVYDIENMKRRYDQACAIEDSKDKIVEDLFSHIETLYCEMRKQRDDIDDKKRLIASFKAENKKYENDIDNMCHDQAKLSFVTVLVDGDGMNFPEKFIQGGHNGGHEAARLLIQAVEAHIQKIDLKASPTTRCRILVYANVEGLAKAYRDANVLRADETLTSFIQGFNKEDAMCDFTDAGKGKECTDFKLRAHFEQDILNVHCQRIIFCASADNGYARVLGPHRGSERISLVRGPPFASEMKELAESFVSTSFEEVFMSAKLRTARKVSPCSTNTVITPPRTPTPNYASAAKAAPLLQPSPTVVPAAMGPTKPGLSICVNARGQRVDRHVRYSSRDNVDELKGRKLCNRFHLVGSCTYGDDCTHKHGPSLSPRELTDLTHIARLSICPNGLFCREVNCTCGHRCPRENCSGYGCRFPDSMHGVDTNIVSMI
;
A
#
# COMPACT_ATOMS: atom_id res chain seq x y z
N MET A 1 66.23 17.98 -96.16
CA MET A 1 65.37 17.68 -95.00
C MET A 1 65.07 19.00 -94.30
N VAL A 2 63.92 19.59 -94.59
CA VAL A 2 63.48 20.81 -93.89
C VAL A 2 63.08 20.35 -92.49
N TYR A 3 63.85 20.73 -91.47
CA TYR A 3 63.47 20.48 -90.09
C TYR A 3 62.15 21.21 -89.82
N ASP A 4 61.10 20.46 -89.52
CA ASP A 4 59.77 20.97 -89.20
C ASP A 4 59.79 21.56 -87.77
N ILE A 5 60.33 22.77 -87.66
CA ILE A 5 60.46 23.55 -86.42
C ILE A 5 59.09 23.78 -85.77
N GLU A 6 58.03 23.88 -86.58
CA GLU A 6 56.67 24.12 -86.11
C GLU A 6 56.11 22.90 -85.36
N ASN A 7 56.39 21.69 -85.84
CA ASN A 7 56.08 20.45 -85.15
C ASN A 7 56.90 20.25 -83.86
N MET A 8 58.17 20.66 -83.83
CA MET A 8 58.96 20.67 -82.59
C MET A 8 58.39 21.64 -81.53
N LYS A 9 58.01 22.86 -81.92
CA LYS A 9 57.34 23.83 -81.02
C LYS A 9 56.06 23.24 -80.44
N ARG A 10 55.20 22.67 -81.29
CA ARG A 10 53.95 22.02 -80.84
C ARG A 10 54.20 20.89 -79.85
N ARG A 11 55.23 20.06 -80.05
CA ARG A 11 55.59 18.98 -79.11
C ARG A 11 56.13 19.53 -77.79
N TYR A 12 56.87 20.62 -77.81
CA TYR A 12 57.34 21.32 -76.62
C TYR A 12 56.16 21.89 -75.81
N ASP A 13 55.24 22.59 -76.47
CA ASP A 13 54.04 23.16 -75.83
C ASP A 13 53.16 22.07 -75.18
N GLN A 14 53.03 20.90 -75.84
CA GLN A 14 52.36 19.73 -75.27
C GLN A 14 53.07 19.18 -74.03
N ALA A 15 54.41 19.13 -74.03
CA ALA A 15 55.18 18.68 -72.88
C ALA A 15 55.04 19.64 -71.70
N CYS A 16 55.10 20.96 -71.95
CA CYS A 16 54.83 21.97 -70.93
C CYS A 16 53.44 21.84 -70.33
N ALA A 17 52.40 21.66 -71.16
CA ALA A 17 51.03 21.47 -70.67
C ALA A 17 50.87 20.21 -69.79
N ILE A 18 51.63 19.14 -70.08
CA ILE A 18 51.65 17.93 -69.24
C ILE A 18 52.35 18.20 -67.90
N GLU A 19 53.48 18.91 -67.90
CA GLU A 19 54.19 19.27 -66.67
C GLU A 19 53.32 20.20 -65.79
N ASP A 20 52.70 21.23 -66.36
CA ASP A 20 51.75 22.11 -65.65
C ASP A 20 50.59 21.30 -65.04
N SER A 21 50.08 20.30 -65.78
CA SER A 21 49.03 19.41 -65.28
C SER A 21 49.51 18.51 -64.14
N LYS A 22 50.76 18.04 -64.16
CA LYS A 22 51.35 17.23 -63.08
C LYS A 22 51.56 18.08 -61.84
N ASP A 23 52.11 19.28 -61.99
CA ASP A 23 52.35 20.21 -60.90
C ASP A 23 51.03 20.53 -60.18
N LYS A 24 49.97 20.79 -60.95
CA LYS A 24 48.62 21.00 -60.38
C LYS A 24 48.10 19.80 -59.60
N ILE A 25 48.29 18.58 -60.10
CA ILE A 25 47.92 17.34 -59.38
C ILE A 25 48.72 17.22 -58.07
N VAL A 26 50.00 17.55 -58.10
CA VAL A 26 50.88 17.51 -56.93
C VAL A 26 50.45 18.55 -55.88
N GLU A 27 50.12 19.77 -56.30
CA GLU A 27 49.57 20.82 -55.43
C GLU A 27 48.23 20.40 -54.80
N ASP A 28 47.31 19.84 -55.61
CA ASP A 28 46.02 19.32 -55.12
C ASP A 28 46.23 18.18 -54.11
N LEU A 29 47.21 17.30 -54.35
CA LEU A 29 47.60 16.24 -53.42
C LEU A 29 48.13 16.80 -52.10
N PHE A 30 49.00 17.80 -52.13
CA PHE A 30 49.50 18.44 -50.90
C PHE A 30 48.37 19.08 -50.10
N SER A 31 47.47 19.82 -50.76
CA SER A 31 46.29 20.43 -50.14
C SER A 31 45.37 19.38 -49.50
N HIS A 32 45.16 18.24 -50.18
CA HIS A 32 44.37 17.15 -49.64
C HIS A 32 45.04 16.49 -48.42
N ILE A 33 46.35 16.28 -48.46
CA ILE A 33 47.13 15.74 -47.34
C ILE A 33 47.05 16.67 -46.12
N GLU A 34 47.21 17.98 -46.31
CA GLU A 34 47.07 18.97 -45.22
C GLU A 34 45.68 18.95 -44.59
N THR A 35 44.64 18.85 -45.44
CA THR A 35 43.24 18.73 -44.99
C THR A 35 43.05 17.48 -44.15
N LEU A 36 43.51 16.31 -44.62
CA LEU A 36 43.42 15.05 -43.90
C LEU A 36 44.16 15.11 -42.56
N TYR A 37 45.36 15.69 -42.51
CA TYR A 37 46.10 15.87 -41.25
C TYR A 37 45.35 16.77 -40.27
N CYS A 38 44.73 17.85 -40.74
CA CYS A 38 43.91 18.72 -39.90
C CYS A 38 42.67 17.99 -39.36
N GLU A 39 42.00 17.20 -40.18
CA GLU A 39 40.83 16.40 -39.76
C GLU A 39 41.22 15.32 -38.74
N MET A 40 42.30 14.58 -38.99
CA MET A 40 42.81 13.57 -38.05
C MET A 40 43.17 14.17 -36.70
N ARG A 41 43.79 15.35 -36.68
CA ARG A 41 44.12 16.07 -35.45
C ARG A 41 42.85 16.46 -34.67
N LYS A 42 41.86 17.05 -35.34
CA LYS A 42 40.57 17.40 -34.73
C LYS A 42 39.87 16.18 -34.13
N GLN A 43 39.81 15.07 -34.88
CA GLN A 43 39.22 13.83 -34.40
C GLN A 43 39.96 13.27 -33.18
N ARG A 44 41.29 13.37 -33.14
CA ARG A 44 42.08 12.96 -31.97
C ARG A 44 41.73 13.79 -30.74
N ASP A 45 41.67 15.12 -30.90
CA ASP A 45 41.33 16.04 -29.82
C ASP A 45 39.90 15.77 -29.31
N ASP A 46 38.93 15.59 -30.21
CA ASP A 46 37.55 15.21 -29.87
C ASP A 46 37.46 13.88 -29.10
N ILE A 47 38.27 12.88 -29.48
CA ILE A 47 38.34 11.59 -28.79
C ILE A 47 38.89 11.77 -27.38
N ASP A 48 39.93 12.57 -27.20
CA ASP A 48 40.56 12.80 -25.91
C ASP A 48 39.64 13.60 -24.96
N ASP A 49 38.88 14.57 -25.49
CA ASP A 49 37.83 15.27 -24.75
C ASP A 49 36.70 14.34 -24.33
N LYS A 50 36.24 13.45 -25.24
CA LYS A 50 35.24 12.41 -24.91
C LYS A 50 35.75 11.46 -23.83
N LYS A 51 37.01 11.02 -23.89
CA LYS A 51 37.61 10.18 -22.85
C LYS A 51 37.64 10.88 -21.49
N ARG A 52 37.99 12.16 -21.46
CA ARG A 52 38.00 12.97 -20.23
C ARG A 52 36.59 13.08 -19.63
N LEU A 53 35.60 13.33 -20.48
CA LEU A 53 34.20 13.40 -20.06
C LEU A 53 33.70 12.05 -19.50
N ILE A 54 34.01 10.93 -20.17
CA ILE A 54 33.69 9.58 -19.68
C ILE A 54 34.35 9.30 -18.33
N ALA A 55 35.62 9.69 -18.16
CA ALA A 55 36.32 9.52 -16.88
C ALA A 55 35.66 10.32 -15.75
N SER A 56 35.22 11.56 -16.05
CA SER A 56 34.46 12.39 -15.10
C SER A 56 33.15 11.74 -14.69
N PHE A 57 32.33 11.27 -15.65
CA PHE A 57 31.07 10.59 -15.34
C PHE A 57 31.27 9.29 -14.55
N LYS A 58 32.32 8.52 -14.86
CA LYS A 58 32.66 7.32 -14.07
C LYS A 58 33.01 7.66 -12.63
N ALA A 59 33.78 8.73 -12.41
CA ALA A 59 34.11 9.19 -11.06
C ALA A 59 32.88 9.66 -10.29
N GLU A 60 31.97 10.38 -10.97
CA GLU A 60 30.72 10.86 -10.37
C GLU A 60 29.76 9.71 -10.03
N ASN A 61 29.56 8.76 -10.94
CA ASN A 61 28.75 7.56 -10.69
C ASN A 61 29.28 6.77 -9.50
N LYS A 62 30.61 6.57 -9.42
CA LYS A 62 31.23 5.89 -8.27
C LYS A 62 30.99 6.63 -6.95
N LYS A 63 30.95 7.97 -6.98
CA LYS A 63 30.60 8.76 -5.81
C LYS A 63 29.15 8.53 -5.41
N TYR A 64 28.21 8.56 -6.36
CA TYR A 64 26.80 8.30 -6.06
C TYR A 64 26.56 6.86 -5.57
N GLU A 65 27.26 5.87 -6.11
CA GLU A 65 27.23 4.48 -5.62
C GLU A 65 27.67 4.42 -4.15
N ASN A 66 28.81 5.03 -3.81
CA ASN A 66 29.28 5.09 -2.42
C ASN A 66 28.28 5.84 -1.51
N ASP A 67 27.69 6.94 -1.98
CA ASP A 67 26.71 7.71 -1.21
C ASP A 67 25.44 6.87 -0.95
N ILE A 68 24.96 6.12 -1.95
CA ILE A 68 23.84 5.17 -1.80
C ILE A 68 24.19 4.08 -0.80
N ASP A 69 25.36 3.47 -0.92
CA ASP A 69 25.80 2.40 -0.01
C ASP A 69 25.89 2.91 1.45
N ASN A 70 26.41 4.12 1.65
CA ASN A 70 26.46 4.76 2.96
C ASN A 70 25.04 5.01 3.52
N MET A 71 24.13 5.52 2.69
CA MET A 71 22.73 5.74 3.10
C MET A 71 22.01 4.42 3.44
N CYS A 72 22.20 3.37 2.64
CA CYS A 72 21.65 2.04 2.91
C CYS A 72 22.23 1.45 4.21
N HIS A 73 23.53 1.63 4.44
CA HIS A 73 24.18 1.18 5.67
C HIS A 73 23.63 1.92 6.91
N ASP A 74 23.45 3.24 6.83
CA ASP A 74 22.87 4.02 7.93
C ASP A 74 21.39 3.67 8.18
N GLN A 75 20.62 3.42 7.11
CA GLN A 75 19.25 2.92 7.23
C GLN A 75 19.20 1.55 7.92
N ALA A 76 20.14 0.67 7.61
CA ALA A 76 20.24 -0.67 8.21
C ALA A 76 20.53 -0.61 9.72
N LYS A 77 21.31 0.36 10.21
CA LYS A 77 21.60 0.54 11.65
C LYS A 77 20.36 0.81 12.50
N LEU A 78 19.36 1.46 11.92
CA LEU A 78 18.11 1.83 12.59
C LEU A 78 16.97 0.85 12.25
N SER A 79 17.26 -0.21 11.50
CA SER A 79 16.25 -1.15 11.07
C SER A 79 15.71 -2.00 12.22
N PHE A 80 14.41 -2.28 12.17
CA PHE A 80 13.70 -3.07 13.17
C PHE A 80 12.56 -3.88 12.52
N VAL A 81 12.05 -4.85 13.28
CA VAL A 81 10.83 -5.59 12.98
C VAL A 81 9.79 -5.20 14.03
N THR A 82 8.57 -4.89 13.60
CA THR A 82 7.46 -4.65 14.53
C THR A 82 6.61 -5.90 14.66
N VAL A 83 6.26 -6.27 15.89
CA VAL A 83 5.28 -7.29 16.22
C VAL A 83 4.07 -6.59 16.81
N LEU A 84 2.93 -6.67 16.13
CA LEU A 84 1.66 -6.08 16.54
C LEU A 84 0.76 -7.18 17.06
N VAL A 85 0.39 -7.13 18.33
CA VAL A 85 -0.38 -8.19 18.99
C VAL A 85 -1.71 -7.65 19.52
N ASP A 86 -2.79 -8.24 19.02
CA ASP A 86 -4.11 -8.15 19.63
C ASP A 86 -4.15 -9.12 20.82
N GLY A 87 -3.90 -8.61 22.03
CA GLY A 87 -3.85 -9.41 23.25
C GLY A 87 -5.22 -9.90 23.71
N ASP A 88 -6.33 -9.32 23.23
CA ASP A 88 -7.68 -9.82 23.49
C ASP A 88 -7.90 -11.13 22.71
N GLY A 89 -7.42 -11.20 21.47
CA GLY A 89 -7.52 -12.36 20.57
C GLY A 89 -6.37 -13.37 20.63
N MET A 90 -5.16 -12.95 21.02
CA MET A 90 -3.92 -13.74 21.06
C MET A 90 -3.48 -13.96 22.50
N ASN A 91 -4.16 -14.88 23.19
CA ASN A 91 -3.94 -15.09 24.63
C ASN A 91 -2.67 -15.90 24.92
N PHE A 92 -2.04 -15.62 26.06
CA PHE A 92 -0.86 -16.33 26.55
C PHE A 92 -1.25 -17.57 27.37
N PRO A 93 -0.49 -18.68 27.29
CA PRO A 93 -0.72 -19.87 28.11
C PRO A 93 -0.75 -19.59 29.62
N GLU A 94 -1.53 -20.42 30.34
CA GLU A 94 -1.70 -20.37 31.80
C GLU A 94 -0.36 -20.32 32.57
N LYS A 95 0.65 -21.07 32.11
CA LYS A 95 2.00 -21.08 32.70
C LYS A 95 2.61 -19.68 32.85
N PHE A 96 2.37 -18.79 31.89
CA PHE A 96 2.90 -17.42 31.96
C PHE A 96 2.04 -16.51 32.83
N ILE A 97 0.71 -16.64 32.72
CA ILE A 97 -0.22 -15.82 33.48
C ILE A 97 -0.07 -16.08 34.99
N GLN A 98 -0.04 -17.35 35.41
CA GLN A 98 0.17 -17.74 36.81
C GLN A 98 1.60 -17.49 37.29
N GLY A 99 2.58 -17.47 36.37
CA GLY A 99 3.95 -17.10 36.66
C GLY A 99 4.14 -15.63 37.03
N GLY A 100 3.09 -14.80 36.88
CA GLY A 100 3.11 -13.37 37.22
C GLY A 100 4.29 -12.67 36.56
N HIS A 101 5.12 -11.99 37.35
CA HIS A 101 6.27 -11.24 36.86
C HIS A 101 7.27 -12.09 36.06
N ASN A 102 7.64 -13.27 36.57
CA ASN A 102 8.58 -14.14 35.85
C ASN A 102 7.94 -14.74 34.60
N GLY A 103 6.62 -14.99 34.63
CA GLY A 103 5.89 -15.46 33.46
C GLY A 103 5.79 -14.42 32.36
N GLY A 104 5.64 -13.14 32.71
CA GLY A 104 5.68 -12.03 31.75
C GLY A 104 7.04 -11.88 31.08
N HIS A 105 8.12 -11.90 31.89
CA HIS A 105 9.51 -11.87 31.42
C HIS A 105 9.78 -13.01 30.43
N GLU A 106 9.42 -14.24 30.82
CA GLU A 106 9.61 -15.42 29.98
C GLU A 106 8.78 -15.37 28.68
N ALA A 107 7.54 -14.89 28.73
CA ALA A 107 6.69 -14.76 27.54
C ALA A 107 7.27 -13.76 26.52
N ALA A 108 7.76 -12.60 26.99
CA ALA A 108 8.42 -11.62 26.14
C ALA A 108 9.69 -12.19 25.51
N ARG A 109 10.54 -12.84 26.32
CA ARG A 109 11.78 -13.48 25.86
C ARG A 109 11.55 -14.53 24.78
N LEU A 110 10.57 -15.41 24.98
CA LEU A 110 10.21 -16.45 24.00
C LEU A 110 9.60 -15.85 22.72
N LEU A 111 8.85 -14.74 22.83
CA LEU A 111 8.32 -14.04 21.66
C LEU A 111 9.45 -13.41 20.83
N ILE A 112 10.44 -12.79 21.47
CA ILE A 112 11.63 -12.26 20.78
C ILE A 112 12.34 -13.39 20.03
N GLN A 113 12.62 -14.51 20.70
CA GLN A 113 13.30 -15.66 20.09
C GLN A 113 12.51 -16.27 18.92
N ALA A 114 11.19 -16.39 19.07
CA ALA A 114 10.33 -16.91 18.01
C ALA A 114 10.30 -15.99 16.79
N VAL A 115 10.32 -14.68 17.01
CA VAL A 115 10.39 -13.66 15.95
C VAL A 115 11.73 -13.71 15.24
N GLU A 116 12.85 -13.74 15.97
CA GLU A 116 14.19 -13.85 15.40
C GLU A 116 14.34 -15.10 14.54
N ALA A 117 13.90 -16.26 15.04
CA ALA A 117 13.92 -17.51 14.29
C ALA A 117 13.04 -17.46 13.02
N HIS A 118 11.87 -16.81 13.10
CA HIS A 118 10.99 -16.61 11.95
C HIS A 118 11.66 -15.72 10.89
N ILE A 119 12.26 -14.60 11.30
CA ILE A 119 12.95 -13.67 10.40
C ILE A 119 14.13 -14.37 9.69
N GLN A 120 14.95 -15.13 10.42
CA GLN A 120 16.08 -15.87 9.82
C GLN A 120 15.61 -16.93 8.83
N LYS A 121 14.44 -17.55 9.07
CA LYS A 121 13.87 -18.57 8.17
C LYS A 121 13.40 -17.98 6.83
N ILE A 122 12.84 -16.78 6.86
CA ILE A 122 12.23 -16.15 5.67
C ILE A 122 13.19 -15.23 4.92
N ASP A 123 14.24 -14.72 5.59
CA ASP A 123 15.30 -13.93 4.98
C ASP A 123 16.67 -14.36 5.54
N LEU A 124 17.38 -15.16 4.74
CA LEU A 124 18.72 -15.66 5.08
C LEU A 124 19.78 -14.55 5.17
N LYS A 125 19.50 -13.36 4.64
CA LYS A 125 20.40 -12.20 4.69
C LYS A 125 20.03 -11.24 5.83
N ALA A 126 18.98 -11.53 6.60
CA ALA A 126 18.57 -10.69 7.70
C ALA A 126 19.71 -10.58 8.73
N SER A 127 19.92 -9.35 9.23
CA SER A 127 20.94 -9.13 10.26
C SER A 127 20.52 -9.84 11.55
N PRO A 128 21.41 -10.58 12.21
CA PRO A 128 21.14 -11.20 13.52
C PRO A 128 20.93 -10.15 14.62
N THR A 129 21.27 -8.87 14.37
CA THR A 129 21.10 -7.77 15.34
C THR A 129 19.85 -6.92 15.09
N THR A 130 18.93 -7.39 14.25
CA THR A 130 17.71 -6.63 13.93
C THR A 130 16.86 -6.48 15.18
N ARG A 131 16.54 -5.24 15.55
CA ARG A 131 15.76 -4.97 16.77
C ARG A 131 14.32 -5.44 16.60
N CYS A 132 13.75 -6.02 17.64
CA CYS A 132 12.35 -6.43 17.69
C CYS A 132 11.56 -5.43 18.53
N ARG A 133 10.52 -4.81 17.96
CA ARG A 133 9.59 -3.94 18.69
C ARG A 133 8.25 -4.64 18.86
N ILE A 134 7.90 -5.01 20.08
CA ILE A 134 6.71 -5.79 20.37
C ILE A 134 5.68 -4.90 21.06
N LEU A 135 4.53 -4.72 20.40
CA LEU A 135 3.42 -3.91 20.91
C LEU A 135 2.20 -4.82 21.10
N VAL A 136 1.85 -5.08 22.36
CA VAL A 136 0.64 -5.81 22.76
C VAL A 136 -0.39 -4.81 23.26
N TYR A 137 -1.56 -4.81 22.62
CA TYR A 137 -2.71 -4.01 23.05
C TYR A 137 -3.84 -4.96 23.46
N ALA A 138 -4.44 -4.70 24.61
CA ALA A 138 -5.61 -5.43 25.09
C ALA A 138 -6.45 -4.55 26.00
N ASN A 139 -7.73 -4.89 26.15
CA ASN A 139 -8.53 -4.40 27.27
C ASN A 139 -8.16 -5.20 28.53
N VAL A 140 -7.23 -4.70 29.36
CA VAL A 140 -6.63 -5.47 30.46
C VAL A 140 -7.67 -5.94 31.46
N GLU A 141 -8.67 -5.11 31.77
CA GLU A 141 -9.75 -5.48 32.69
C GLU A 141 -10.61 -6.62 32.11
N GLY A 142 -10.99 -6.50 30.83
CA GLY A 142 -11.75 -7.53 30.12
C GLY A 142 -10.98 -8.84 29.99
N LEU A 143 -9.70 -8.77 29.65
CA LEU A 143 -8.80 -9.91 29.54
C LEU A 143 -8.59 -10.60 30.89
N ALA A 144 -8.36 -9.85 31.96
CA ALA A 144 -8.24 -10.41 33.31
C ALA A 144 -9.53 -11.14 33.73
N LYS A 145 -10.70 -10.59 33.39
CA LYS A 145 -11.98 -11.27 33.59
C LYS A 145 -12.07 -12.57 32.79
N ALA A 146 -11.63 -12.57 31.53
CA ALA A 146 -11.63 -13.77 30.69
C ALA A 146 -10.76 -14.89 31.28
N TYR A 147 -9.56 -14.57 31.80
CA TYR A 147 -8.72 -15.55 32.48
C TYR A 147 -9.33 -16.07 33.78
N ARG A 148 -10.04 -15.25 34.55
CA ARG A 148 -10.79 -15.71 35.74
C ARG A 148 -11.93 -16.65 35.36
N ASP A 149 -12.69 -16.30 34.32
CA ASP A 149 -13.79 -17.14 33.83
C ASP A 149 -13.30 -18.48 33.24
N ALA A 150 -12.02 -18.54 32.85
CA ALA A 150 -11.33 -19.76 32.41
C ALA A 150 -10.64 -20.53 33.56
N ASN A 151 -10.77 -20.07 34.81
CA ASN A 151 -10.10 -20.60 36.01
C ASN A 151 -8.55 -20.55 35.98
N VAL A 152 -7.97 -19.66 35.17
CA VAL A 152 -6.52 -19.42 35.13
C VAL A 152 -6.07 -18.49 36.24
N LEU A 153 -6.85 -17.42 36.49
CA LEU A 153 -6.65 -16.47 37.58
C LEU A 153 -7.68 -16.67 38.69
N ARG A 154 -7.27 -16.43 39.94
CA ARG A 154 -8.19 -16.32 41.08
C ARG A 154 -8.97 -15.00 41.06
N ALA A 155 -10.02 -14.91 41.88
CA ALA A 155 -10.92 -13.75 41.92
C ALA A 155 -10.22 -12.43 42.29
N ASP A 156 -9.20 -12.50 43.14
CA ASP A 156 -8.38 -11.41 43.65
C ASP A 156 -7.12 -11.13 42.82
N GLU A 157 -6.78 -12.01 41.89
CA GLU A 157 -5.58 -11.86 41.06
C GLU A 157 -5.81 -10.95 39.84
N THR A 158 -4.75 -10.24 39.46
CA THR A 158 -4.72 -9.32 38.31
C THR A 158 -3.60 -9.68 37.34
N LEU A 159 -3.66 -9.11 36.13
CA LEU A 159 -2.59 -9.25 35.13
C LEU A 159 -1.41 -8.30 35.38
N THR A 160 -1.46 -7.45 36.41
CA THR A 160 -0.47 -6.38 36.62
C THR A 160 0.95 -6.93 36.73
N SER A 161 1.17 -7.99 37.51
CA SER A 161 2.50 -8.59 37.68
C SER A 161 3.03 -9.16 36.37
N PHE A 162 2.18 -9.84 35.60
CA PHE A 162 2.52 -10.35 34.27
C PHE A 162 2.91 -9.23 33.30
N ILE A 163 2.09 -8.19 33.20
CA ILE A 163 2.34 -7.03 32.33
C ILE A 163 3.65 -6.33 32.70
N GLN A 164 3.91 -6.13 34.00
CA GLN A 164 5.16 -5.53 34.46
C GLN A 164 6.38 -6.39 34.12
N GLY A 165 6.27 -7.70 34.22
CA GLY A 165 7.33 -8.63 33.82
C GLY A 165 7.60 -8.56 32.32
N PHE A 166 6.54 -8.57 31.51
CA PHE A 166 6.62 -8.48 30.06
C PHE A 166 7.31 -7.18 29.61
N ASN A 167 6.90 -6.04 30.17
CA ASN A 167 7.43 -4.73 29.79
C ASN A 167 8.88 -4.49 30.27
N LYS A 168 9.39 -5.31 31.19
CA LYS A 168 10.75 -5.19 31.72
C LYS A 168 11.78 -6.05 31.02
N GLU A 169 11.35 -7.05 30.25
CA GLU A 169 12.26 -7.97 29.54
C GLU A 169 13.20 -7.22 28.58
N ASP A 170 12.60 -6.39 27.72
CA ASP A 170 13.33 -5.63 26.71
C ASP A 170 12.73 -4.23 26.59
N ALA A 171 13.58 -3.24 26.30
CA ALA A 171 13.20 -1.84 26.20
C ALA A 171 12.17 -1.55 25.08
N MET A 172 11.98 -2.48 24.15
CA MET A 172 11.06 -2.39 23.02
C MET A 172 9.85 -3.33 23.15
N CYS A 173 9.63 -3.90 24.34
CA CYS A 173 8.44 -4.68 24.67
C CYS A 173 7.43 -3.84 25.46
N ASP A 174 6.26 -3.62 24.88
CA ASP A 174 5.17 -2.87 25.49
C ASP A 174 3.88 -3.67 25.48
N PHE A 175 3.39 -4.05 26.65
CA PHE A 175 2.01 -4.47 26.89
C PHE A 175 1.24 -3.29 27.48
N THR A 176 0.30 -2.78 26.70
CA THR A 176 -0.46 -1.56 27.00
C THR A 176 -1.96 -1.86 27.13
N ASP A 177 -2.57 -1.31 28.19
CA ASP A 177 -4.03 -1.30 28.31
C ASP A 177 -4.64 -0.32 27.30
N ALA A 178 -5.41 -0.86 26.36
CA ALA A 178 -6.15 -0.08 25.38
C ALA A 178 -7.42 0.56 25.98
N GLY A 179 -7.80 0.15 27.19
CA GLY A 179 -8.98 0.61 27.90
C GLY A 179 -10.27 -0.09 27.47
N LYS A 180 -11.38 0.37 28.04
CA LYS A 180 -12.72 -0.19 27.78
C LYS A 180 -13.30 0.37 26.49
N GLY A 181 -13.75 -0.53 25.62
CA GLY A 181 -14.52 -0.18 24.44
C GLY A 181 -14.41 -1.28 23.40
N LYS A 182 -15.39 -1.31 22.49
CA LYS A 182 -15.25 -2.11 21.28
C LYS A 182 -14.24 -1.39 20.39
N GLU A 183 -13.30 -2.11 19.79
CA GLU A 183 -12.33 -1.60 18.79
C GLU A 183 -11.20 -0.68 19.34
N CYS A 184 -11.01 -0.55 20.66
CA CYS A 184 -9.91 0.24 21.22
C CYS A 184 -8.53 -0.37 20.87
N THR A 185 -8.41 -1.68 20.99
CA THR A 185 -7.24 -2.47 20.59
C THR A 185 -6.98 -2.32 19.08
N ASP A 186 -8.02 -2.50 18.27
CA ASP A 186 -7.98 -2.42 16.81
C ASP A 186 -7.50 -1.04 16.32
N PHE A 187 -7.99 0.03 16.96
CA PHE A 187 -7.61 1.41 16.63
C PHE A 187 -6.10 1.64 16.80
N LYS A 188 -5.51 1.12 17.90
CA LYS A 188 -4.06 1.22 18.16
C LYS A 188 -3.27 0.41 17.16
N LEU A 189 -3.64 -0.85 16.95
CA LEU A 189 -2.94 -1.75 16.02
C LEU A 189 -2.98 -1.23 14.59
N ARG A 190 -4.13 -0.69 14.15
CA ARG A 190 -4.28 -0.07 12.84
C ARG A 190 -3.35 1.14 12.68
N ALA A 191 -3.31 2.04 13.65
CA ALA A 191 -2.46 3.23 13.58
C ALA A 191 -0.97 2.86 13.47
N HIS A 192 -0.51 1.90 14.29
CA HIS A 192 0.87 1.42 14.22
C HIS A 192 1.17 0.69 12.91
N PHE A 193 0.23 -0.12 12.40
CA PHE A 193 0.38 -0.78 11.11
C PHE A 193 0.54 0.23 9.96
N GLU A 194 -0.35 1.23 9.88
CA GLU A 194 -0.33 2.26 8.83
C GLU A 194 0.96 3.09 8.85
N GLN A 195 1.52 3.33 10.03
CA GLN A 195 2.81 4.00 10.18
C GLN A 195 3.99 3.10 9.77
N ASP A 196 4.01 1.87 10.27
CA ASP A 196 5.15 0.99 10.12
C ASP A 196 5.29 0.43 8.70
N ILE A 197 4.17 0.27 7.98
CA ILE A 197 4.23 -0.21 6.58
C ILE A 197 4.86 0.83 5.66
N LEU A 198 4.82 2.11 6.03
CA LEU A 198 5.47 3.21 5.31
C LEU A 198 6.90 3.50 5.80
N ASN A 199 7.25 3.03 7.00
CA ASN A 199 8.55 3.28 7.59
C ASN A 199 9.65 2.46 6.88
N VAL A 200 10.62 3.14 6.28
CA VAL A 200 11.74 2.52 5.57
C VAL A 200 12.68 1.71 6.47
N HIS A 201 12.67 1.98 7.78
CA HIS A 201 13.44 1.22 8.77
C HIS A 201 12.67 -0.01 9.30
N CYS A 202 11.35 -0.05 9.16
CA CYS A 202 10.58 -1.23 9.53
C CYS A 202 10.74 -2.29 8.44
N GLN A 203 11.58 -3.30 8.65
CA GLN A 203 11.83 -4.30 7.62
C GLN A 203 10.62 -5.22 7.43
N ARG A 204 9.92 -5.53 8.52
CA ARG A 204 8.75 -6.42 8.51
C ARG A 204 7.79 -6.12 9.65
N ILE A 205 6.51 -6.32 9.38
CA ILE A 205 5.43 -6.30 10.37
C ILE A 205 4.95 -7.73 10.59
N ILE A 206 5.06 -8.23 11.82
CA ILE A 206 4.52 -9.50 12.25
C ILE A 206 3.19 -9.22 12.96
N PHE A 207 2.09 -9.55 12.30
CA PHE A 207 0.74 -9.20 12.75
C PHE A 207 0.08 -10.41 13.43
N CYS A 208 -0.12 -10.30 14.73
CA CYS A 208 -0.67 -11.33 15.60
C CYS A 208 -2.11 -10.94 15.97
N ALA A 209 -3.06 -11.29 15.11
CA ALA A 209 -4.48 -11.01 15.33
C ALA A 209 -5.37 -12.03 14.61
N SER A 210 -5.03 -13.32 14.72
CA SER A 210 -5.69 -14.36 13.90
C SER A 210 -7.19 -14.50 14.18
N ALA A 211 -7.61 -14.14 15.39
CA ALA A 211 -8.93 -14.39 15.94
C ALA A 211 -10.03 -13.39 15.52
N ASP A 212 -9.69 -12.30 14.84
CA ASP A 212 -10.60 -11.17 14.58
C ASP A 212 -10.65 -10.79 13.08
N ASN A 213 -11.85 -10.74 12.52
CA ASN A 213 -12.09 -10.31 11.13
C ASN A 213 -11.95 -8.78 10.95
N GLY A 214 -11.96 -7.99 12.02
CA GLY A 214 -11.83 -6.53 11.97
C GLY A 214 -10.58 -6.04 11.22
N TYR A 215 -9.49 -6.81 11.29
CA TYR A 215 -8.22 -6.51 10.63
C TYR A 215 -8.20 -6.81 9.13
N ALA A 216 -9.20 -7.54 8.60
CA ALA A 216 -9.21 -7.93 7.19
C ALA A 216 -9.21 -6.71 6.25
N ARG A 217 -9.89 -5.63 6.65
CA ARG A 217 -9.94 -4.38 5.88
C ARG A 217 -8.61 -3.61 5.91
N VAL A 218 -7.86 -3.72 6.99
CA VAL A 218 -6.54 -3.07 7.15
C VAL A 218 -5.49 -3.81 6.33
N LEU A 219 -5.53 -5.15 6.33
CA LEU A 219 -4.55 -5.98 5.63
C LEU A 219 -4.87 -6.18 4.14
N GLY A 220 -6.15 -6.12 3.76
CA GLY A 220 -6.62 -6.37 2.39
C GLY A 220 -5.92 -5.56 1.28
N PRO A 221 -5.65 -4.25 1.46
CA PRO A 221 -4.89 -3.47 0.49
C PRO A 221 -3.43 -3.90 0.30
N HIS A 222 -2.88 -4.71 1.21
CA HIS A 222 -1.47 -5.11 1.23
C HIS A 222 -1.24 -6.58 0.85
N ARG A 223 -2.24 -7.28 0.29
CA ARG A 223 -2.12 -8.67 -0.19
C ARG A 223 -0.85 -8.86 -1.02
N GLY A 224 -0.10 -9.93 -0.73
CA GLY A 224 1.16 -10.24 -1.42
C GLY A 224 2.38 -9.43 -0.96
N SER A 225 2.25 -8.55 0.03
CA SER A 225 3.39 -7.84 0.59
C SER A 225 4.36 -8.79 1.29
N GLU A 226 5.61 -8.79 0.86
CA GLU A 226 6.69 -9.52 1.54
C GLU A 226 7.02 -8.92 2.91
N ARG A 227 6.63 -7.65 3.17
CA ARG A 227 6.90 -6.96 4.44
C ARG A 227 5.92 -7.32 5.56
N ILE A 228 5.00 -8.25 5.34
CA ILE A 228 3.99 -8.66 6.33
C ILE A 228 4.09 -10.16 6.58
N SER A 229 4.02 -10.57 7.84
CA SER A 229 3.82 -11.95 8.25
C SER A 229 2.63 -12.05 9.20
N LEU A 230 1.74 -13.02 9.00
CA LEU A 230 0.61 -13.26 9.89
C LEU A 230 0.94 -14.38 10.87
N VAL A 231 0.59 -14.18 12.14
CA VAL A 231 0.77 -15.20 13.18
C VAL A 231 -0.57 -15.84 13.50
N ARG A 232 -0.61 -17.16 13.40
CA ARG A 232 -1.72 -18.00 13.81
C ARG A 232 -1.53 -18.38 15.29
N GLY A 233 -2.38 -17.86 16.16
CA GLY A 233 -2.58 -18.41 17.50
C GLY A 233 -3.82 -19.29 17.46
N PRO A 234 -5.01 -18.77 17.85
CA PRO A 234 -6.27 -19.38 17.49
C PRO A 234 -6.43 -19.52 15.96
N PRO A 235 -7.30 -20.45 15.48
CA PRO A 235 -7.59 -20.55 14.06
C PRO A 235 -7.99 -19.20 13.47
N PHE A 236 -7.52 -18.92 12.26
CA PHE A 236 -7.88 -17.67 11.57
C PHE A 236 -9.40 -17.56 11.46
N ALA A 237 -9.93 -16.39 11.82
CA ALA A 237 -11.30 -16.03 11.54
C ALA A 237 -11.55 -16.06 10.02
N SER A 238 -12.81 -16.22 9.59
CA SER A 238 -13.15 -16.58 8.20
C SER A 238 -12.55 -15.65 7.15
N GLU A 239 -12.61 -14.34 7.34
CA GLU A 239 -12.07 -13.35 6.40
C GLU A 239 -10.54 -13.28 6.48
N MET A 240 -10.00 -13.41 7.69
CA MET A 240 -8.55 -13.50 7.92
C MET A 240 -7.93 -14.73 7.29
N LYS A 241 -8.66 -15.85 7.22
CA LYS A 241 -8.19 -17.10 6.64
C LYS A 241 -7.94 -16.96 5.13
N GLU A 242 -8.88 -16.36 4.41
CA GLU A 242 -8.71 -16.06 2.98
C GLU A 242 -7.51 -15.14 2.76
N LEU A 243 -7.37 -14.09 3.59
CA LEU A 243 -6.23 -13.17 3.48
C LEU A 243 -4.91 -13.85 3.76
N ALA A 244 -4.85 -14.76 4.75
CA ALA A 244 -3.62 -15.45 5.13
C ALA A 244 -3.02 -16.29 4.01
N GLU A 245 -3.78 -16.68 2.99
CA GLU A 245 -3.26 -17.35 1.78
C GLU A 245 -2.36 -16.44 0.93
N SER A 246 -2.53 -15.11 1.07
CA SER A 246 -1.73 -14.11 0.35
C SER A 246 -0.54 -13.56 1.14
N PHE A 247 -0.30 -14.08 2.34
CA PHE A 247 0.78 -13.64 3.23
C PHE A 247 1.62 -14.81 3.74
N VAL A 248 2.87 -14.53 4.07
CA VAL A 248 3.68 -15.48 4.84
C VAL A 248 3.01 -15.66 6.21
N SER A 249 2.66 -16.91 6.55
CA SER A 249 2.01 -17.24 7.80
C SER A 249 2.91 -18.12 8.68
N THR A 250 2.90 -17.88 9.98
CA THR A 250 3.65 -18.67 10.98
C THR A 250 2.81 -18.91 12.24
N SER A 251 3.35 -19.63 13.22
CA SER A 251 2.73 -19.91 14.52
C SER A 251 3.79 -19.84 15.60
N PHE A 252 3.48 -19.25 16.74
CA PHE A 252 4.36 -19.16 17.91
C PHE A 252 3.74 -19.95 19.07
N GLU A 253 3.70 -21.28 18.93
CA GLU A 253 2.94 -22.20 19.80
C GLU A 253 3.43 -22.19 21.26
N GLU A 254 4.71 -21.85 21.49
CA GLU A 254 5.26 -21.71 22.84
C GLU A 254 4.86 -20.41 23.53
N VAL A 255 4.36 -19.42 22.78
CA VAL A 255 4.05 -18.07 23.25
C VAL A 255 2.54 -17.84 23.34
N PHE A 256 1.80 -18.23 22.29
CA PHE A 256 0.36 -18.00 22.19
C PHE A 256 -0.43 -19.29 22.24
N MET A 257 -1.63 -19.22 22.82
CA MET A 257 -2.57 -20.33 22.82
C MET A 257 -3.06 -20.63 21.39
N SER A 258 -3.16 -21.91 21.05
CA SER A 258 -3.71 -22.38 19.77
C SER A 258 -5.23 -22.33 19.68
N ALA A 259 -5.92 -22.01 20.79
CA ALA A 259 -7.36 -21.88 20.88
C ALA A 259 -7.73 -20.68 21.77
N LYS A 260 -8.92 -20.10 21.53
CA LYS A 260 -9.45 -19.01 22.38
C LYS A 260 -9.68 -19.50 23.82
N LEU A 261 -9.51 -18.59 24.79
CA LEU A 261 -9.85 -18.83 26.19
C LEU A 261 -11.28 -19.38 26.33
N ARG A 262 -11.41 -20.55 26.95
CA ARG A 262 -12.70 -21.20 27.17
C ARG A 262 -13.38 -20.56 28.38
N THR A 263 -14.43 -19.78 28.14
CA THR A 263 -15.29 -19.30 29.23
C THR A 263 -16.12 -20.48 29.75
N ALA A 264 -15.92 -20.88 31.01
CA ALA A 264 -16.80 -21.86 31.64
C ALA A 264 -18.18 -21.18 31.82
N ARG A 265 -19.14 -21.46 30.93
CA ARG A 265 -20.54 -21.12 31.18
C ARG A 265 -20.97 -21.88 32.43
N LYS A 266 -21.03 -21.19 33.59
CA LYS A 266 -21.79 -21.66 34.74
C LYS A 266 -23.27 -21.68 34.34
N VAL A 267 -23.73 -22.83 33.84
CA VAL A 267 -25.16 -23.09 33.72
C VAL A 267 -25.65 -23.32 35.15
N SER A 268 -26.21 -22.29 35.79
CA SER A 268 -26.91 -22.46 37.05
C SER A 268 -28.15 -23.33 36.82
N PRO A 269 -28.34 -24.46 37.53
CA PRO A 269 -29.59 -25.20 37.46
C PRO A 269 -30.62 -24.46 38.32
N CYS A 270 -31.53 -23.71 37.68
CA CYS A 270 -32.66 -23.13 38.40
C CYS A 270 -33.69 -24.24 38.64
N SER A 271 -33.82 -24.64 39.89
CA SER A 271 -34.83 -25.56 40.40
C SER A 271 -36.24 -25.03 40.13
N THR A 272 -37.10 -25.92 39.66
CA THR A 272 -38.53 -25.70 39.46
C THR A 272 -39.22 -25.39 40.79
N ASN A 273 -39.70 -24.15 40.96
CA ASN A 273 -40.77 -23.85 41.90
C ASN A 273 -41.91 -23.14 41.15
N THR A 274 -43.01 -23.87 41.03
CA THR A 274 -44.32 -23.43 40.56
C THR A 274 -44.91 -22.39 41.49
N VAL A 275 -45.21 -21.19 40.98
CA VAL A 275 -46.20 -20.27 41.57
C VAL A 275 -47.15 -19.84 40.47
N ILE A 276 -48.43 -20.08 40.71
CA ILE A 276 -49.58 -19.81 39.85
C ILE A 276 -49.97 -18.33 39.98
N THR A 277 -50.11 -17.61 38.86
CA THR A 277 -50.89 -16.36 38.77
C THR A 277 -51.40 -16.17 37.32
N PRO A 278 -52.55 -15.48 37.12
CA PRO A 278 -53.48 -15.69 36.00
C PRO A 278 -53.12 -14.95 34.70
N PRO A 279 -53.73 -15.34 33.55
CA PRO A 279 -53.30 -14.88 32.23
C PRO A 279 -53.86 -13.48 31.88
N ARG A 280 -53.00 -12.57 31.42
CA ARG A 280 -53.40 -11.41 30.61
C ARG A 280 -52.77 -11.48 29.22
N THR A 281 -53.66 -11.58 28.23
CA THR A 281 -53.60 -11.23 26.80
C THR A 281 -52.24 -10.85 26.18
N PRO A 282 -51.75 -11.60 25.17
CA PRO A 282 -50.69 -11.18 24.27
C PRO A 282 -51.23 -10.41 23.05
N THR A 283 -50.62 -9.26 22.76
CA THR A 283 -50.69 -8.58 21.44
C THR A 283 -49.83 -9.35 20.42
N PRO A 284 -50.21 -9.39 19.12
CA PRO A 284 -49.60 -10.29 18.15
C PRO A 284 -48.35 -9.69 17.49
N ASN A 285 -47.24 -10.42 17.59
CA ASN A 285 -46.02 -10.18 16.81
C ASN A 285 -46.19 -10.70 15.37
N TYR A 286 -45.88 -9.82 14.42
CA TYR A 286 -45.92 -10.01 12.98
C TYR A 286 -44.68 -10.81 12.52
N ALA A 287 -44.72 -12.13 12.68
CA ALA A 287 -43.75 -13.05 12.07
C ALA A 287 -44.37 -14.44 11.89
N SER A 288 -45.38 -14.55 11.02
CA SER A 288 -45.88 -15.83 10.50
C SER A 288 -46.72 -15.57 9.24
N ALA A 289 -46.05 -15.44 8.10
CA ALA A 289 -46.70 -15.47 6.78
C ALA A 289 -45.71 -15.88 5.69
N ALA A 290 -45.21 -17.11 5.75
CA ALA A 290 -44.60 -17.79 4.61
C ALA A 290 -44.50 -19.30 4.89
N LYS A 291 -45.65 -19.99 4.88
CA LYS A 291 -45.73 -21.44 4.63
C LYS A 291 -47.18 -21.82 4.39
N ALA A 292 -47.62 -21.71 3.14
CA ALA A 292 -48.60 -22.58 2.48
C ALA A 292 -49.03 -21.96 1.14
N ALA A 293 -48.54 -22.50 0.03
CA ALA A 293 -49.26 -22.52 -1.25
C ALA A 293 -48.67 -23.61 -2.17
N PRO A 294 -49.47 -24.21 -3.07
CA PRO A 294 -49.33 -25.61 -3.48
C PRO A 294 -48.50 -25.84 -4.76
N LEU A 295 -48.13 -27.11 -4.94
CA LEU A 295 -47.40 -27.71 -6.07
C LEU A 295 -48.22 -27.74 -7.37
N LEU A 296 -47.68 -27.21 -8.48
CA LEU A 296 -48.07 -27.56 -9.86
C LEU A 296 -46.84 -27.52 -10.80
N GLN A 297 -46.47 -28.72 -11.28
CA GLN A 297 -45.86 -29.20 -12.55
C GLN A 297 -44.74 -28.43 -13.32
N PRO A 298 -43.90 -29.16 -14.12
CA PRO A 298 -42.64 -28.63 -14.66
C PRO A 298 -42.61 -28.33 -16.19
N SER A 299 -41.82 -27.29 -16.52
CA SER A 299 -41.14 -26.98 -17.81
C SER A 299 -42.00 -26.40 -18.97
N PRO A 300 -41.50 -25.44 -19.80
CA PRO A 300 -40.22 -25.56 -20.51
C PRO A 300 -39.27 -24.34 -20.48
N THR A 301 -38.02 -24.70 -20.76
CA THR A 301 -36.85 -23.94 -21.15
C THR A 301 -37.15 -22.70 -22.01
N VAL A 302 -36.73 -21.52 -21.54
CA VAL A 302 -36.44 -20.36 -22.39
C VAL A 302 -35.13 -19.72 -21.91
N VAL A 303 -34.20 -19.64 -22.86
CA VAL A 303 -32.86 -19.04 -22.83
C VAL A 303 -32.83 -17.57 -22.37
N PRO A 304 -31.68 -17.07 -21.89
CA PRO A 304 -31.58 -15.80 -21.18
C PRO A 304 -31.66 -14.59 -22.11
N ALA A 305 -32.58 -13.67 -21.81
CA ALA A 305 -32.68 -12.40 -22.51
C ALA A 305 -31.66 -11.39 -21.96
N ALA A 306 -30.60 -11.23 -22.75
CA ALA A 306 -29.91 -9.99 -23.08
C ALA A 306 -29.41 -9.08 -21.94
N MET A 307 -28.09 -9.08 -21.82
CA MET A 307 -27.27 -8.02 -21.23
C MET A 307 -27.77 -6.62 -21.68
N GLY A 308 -28.29 -5.85 -20.72
CA GLY A 308 -28.26 -4.38 -20.78
C GLY A 308 -26.85 -3.87 -20.47
N PRO A 309 -26.45 -2.72 -21.01
CA PRO A 309 -25.07 -2.44 -21.39
C PRO A 309 -24.14 -2.48 -20.18
N THR A 310 -23.17 -3.40 -20.25
CA THR A 310 -21.91 -3.32 -19.52
C THR A 310 -21.42 -1.88 -19.55
N LYS A 311 -21.33 -1.23 -18.38
CA LYS A 311 -20.59 0.02 -18.23
C LYS A 311 -19.26 -0.16 -18.96
N PRO A 312 -18.89 0.72 -19.92
CA PRO A 312 -17.61 0.60 -20.60
C PRO A 312 -16.53 0.54 -19.51
N GLY A 313 -15.67 -0.47 -19.59
CA GLY A 313 -14.64 -0.76 -18.59
C GLY A 313 -13.98 0.53 -18.13
N LEU A 314 -14.06 0.80 -16.83
CA LEU A 314 -13.50 2.02 -16.24
C LEU A 314 -11.99 1.91 -16.35
N SER A 315 -11.44 2.38 -17.47
CA SER A 315 -10.01 2.44 -17.70
C SER A 315 -9.44 3.73 -17.15
N ILE A 316 -8.20 3.66 -16.69
CA ILE A 316 -7.48 4.80 -16.14
C ILE A 316 -6.73 5.45 -17.28
N CYS A 317 -7.11 6.68 -17.61
CA CYS A 317 -6.39 7.49 -18.57
C CYS A 317 -5.03 7.91 -17.99
N VAL A 318 -3.95 7.71 -18.74
CA VAL A 318 -2.60 8.15 -18.36
C VAL A 318 -1.93 8.97 -19.46
N ASN A 319 -1.07 9.90 -19.05
CA ASN A 319 -0.24 10.70 -19.95
C ASN A 319 1.09 10.00 -20.26
N ALA A 320 1.93 10.60 -21.11
CA ALA A 320 3.25 10.05 -21.52
C ALA A 320 4.21 9.80 -20.34
N ARG A 321 3.98 10.45 -19.21
CA ARG A 321 4.77 10.28 -17.97
C ARG A 321 4.17 9.22 -17.04
N GLY A 322 3.16 8.48 -17.50
CA GLY A 322 2.44 7.47 -16.72
C GLY A 322 1.56 8.06 -15.61
N GLN A 323 1.34 9.38 -15.57
CA GLN A 323 0.51 10.02 -14.55
C GLN A 323 -0.97 9.88 -14.92
N ARG A 324 -1.82 9.61 -13.94
CA ARG A 324 -3.28 9.56 -14.11
C ARG A 324 -3.82 10.92 -14.50
N VAL A 325 -4.62 10.94 -15.55
CA VAL A 325 -5.30 12.14 -16.04
C VAL A 325 -6.79 12.03 -15.70
N ASP A 326 -7.26 12.91 -14.83
CA ASP A 326 -8.69 13.03 -14.56
C ASP A 326 -9.40 13.64 -15.76
N ARG A 327 -10.39 12.91 -16.31
CA ARG A 327 -11.21 13.40 -17.42
C ARG A 327 -11.93 14.68 -17.02
N HIS A 328 -11.79 15.76 -17.78
CA HIS A 328 -12.41 17.04 -17.41
C HIS A 328 -13.93 16.91 -17.15
N VAL A 329 -14.41 17.48 -16.04
CA VAL A 329 -15.83 17.45 -15.63
C VAL A 329 -16.42 18.84 -15.79
N ARG A 330 -17.40 18.97 -16.68
CA ARG A 330 -18.20 20.19 -16.82
C ARG A 330 -19.36 20.13 -15.83
N TYR A 331 -19.16 20.71 -14.65
CA TYR A 331 -20.22 20.87 -13.65
C TYR A 331 -21.24 21.93 -14.10
N SER A 332 -22.41 21.95 -13.48
CA SER A 332 -23.57 22.66 -14.01
C SER A 332 -23.56 24.17 -13.74
N SER A 333 -23.39 24.58 -12.49
CA SER A 333 -23.19 25.99 -12.10
C SER A 333 -22.51 26.06 -10.73
N ARG A 334 -21.94 27.22 -10.40
CA ARG A 334 -21.30 27.44 -9.09
C ARG A 334 -22.31 27.34 -7.94
N ASP A 335 -23.48 27.95 -8.11
CA ASP A 335 -24.55 27.97 -7.11
C ASP A 335 -25.02 26.55 -6.76
N ASN A 336 -25.20 25.71 -7.78
CA ASN A 336 -25.58 24.31 -7.59
C ASN A 336 -24.51 23.51 -6.85
N VAL A 337 -23.24 23.72 -7.19
CA VAL A 337 -22.12 23.06 -6.51
C VAL A 337 -22.05 23.48 -5.04
N ASP A 338 -22.28 24.76 -4.75
CA ASP A 338 -22.25 25.27 -3.37
C ASP A 338 -23.46 24.81 -2.55
N GLU A 339 -24.65 24.73 -3.15
CA GLU A 339 -25.84 24.09 -2.55
C GLU A 339 -25.56 22.61 -2.23
N LEU A 340 -24.98 21.88 -3.18
CA LEU A 340 -24.68 20.45 -3.04
C LEU A 340 -23.64 20.17 -1.96
N LYS A 341 -22.61 21.03 -1.80
CA LYS A 341 -21.67 20.97 -0.67
C LYS A 341 -22.38 21.13 0.67
N GLY A 342 -23.35 22.04 0.75
CA GLY A 342 -24.14 22.29 1.96
C GLY A 342 -24.93 21.05 2.43
N ARG A 343 -25.31 20.16 1.50
CA ARG A 343 -26.04 18.92 1.81
C ARG A 343 -25.20 17.84 2.48
N LYS A 344 -23.86 17.95 2.47
CA LYS A 344 -22.92 16.99 3.07
C LYS A 344 -23.16 15.54 2.63
N LEU A 345 -23.29 15.33 1.32
CA LEU A 345 -23.49 14.00 0.73
C LEU A 345 -22.19 13.19 0.75
N CYS A 346 -22.29 11.87 0.88
CA CYS A 346 -21.12 10.99 0.81
C CYS A 346 -20.70 10.78 -0.65
N ASN A 347 -19.56 11.36 -1.05
CA ASN A 347 -19.05 11.27 -2.43
C ASN A 347 -18.90 9.82 -2.91
N ARG A 348 -18.28 8.96 -2.09
CA ARG A 348 -18.02 7.56 -2.45
C ARG A 348 -19.33 6.79 -2.64
N PHE A 349 -20.26 6.91 -1.69
CA PHE A 349 -21.56 6.24 -1.76
C PHE A 349 -22.32 6.62 -3.03
N HIS A 350 -22.46 7.92 -3.30
CA HIS A 350 -23.28 8.39 -4.42
C HIS A 350 -22.62 8.21 -5.79
N LEU A 351 -21.28 8.23 -5.87
CA LEU A 351 -20.55 8.06 -7.15
C LEU A 351 -20.21 6.61 -7.48
N VAL A 352 -19.89 5.79 -6.47
CA VAL A 352 -19.44 4.40 -6.65
C VAL A 352 -20.52 3.38 -6.28
N GLY A 353 -21.52 3.79 -5.48
CA GLY A 353 -22.58 2.91 -4.97
C GLY A 353 -22.23 2.20 -3.67
N SER A 354 -21.07 2.47 -3.07
CA SER A 354 -20.63 1.87 -1.80
C SER A 354 -19.86 2.88 -0.95
N CYS A 355 -19.94 2.74 0.37
CA CYS A 355 -19.17 3.55 1.32
C CYS A 355 -18.40 2.63 2.27
N THR A 356 -17.11 2.87 2.44
CA THR A 356 -16.25 2.08 3.33
C THR A 356 -16.60 2.26 4.81
N TYR A 357 -17.25 3.37 5.16
CA TYR A 357 -17.67 3.70 6.52
C TYR A 357 -19.06 3.16 6.88
N GLY A 358 -19.83 2.61 5.93
CA GLY A 358 -21.16 2.06 6.21
C GLY A 358 -22.06 3.03 6.98
N ASP A 359 -22.64 2.56 8.08
CA ASP A 359 -23.54 3.34 8.94
C ASP A 359 -22.81 4.39 9.80
N ASP A 360 -21.49 4.27 9.97
CA ASP A 360 -20.65 5.23 10.69
C ASP A 360 -20.24 6.44 9.82
N CYS A 361 -20.73 6.51 8.58
CA CYS A 361 -20.43 7.62 7.70
C CYS A 361 -21.09 8.92 8.21
N THR A 362 -20.27 9.93 8.51
CA THR A 362 -20.74 11.28 8.90
C THR A 362 -21.40 12.06 7.75
N HIS A 363 -21.40 11.51 6.54
CA HIS A 363 -22.00 12.11 5.35
C HIS A 363 -23.27 11.36 4.94
N LYS A 364 -24.21 12.06 4.32
CA LYS A 364 -25.54 11.51 4.03
C LYS A 364 -25.50 10.46 2.90
N HIS A 365 -25.95 9.25 3.22
CA HIS A 365 -26.38 8.22 2.27
C HIS A 365 -27.86 8.41 1.91
N GLY A 366 -28.33 7.84 0.81
CA GLY A 366 -29.72 8.03 0.39
C GLY A 366 -30.03 7.54 -1.03
N PRO A 367 -31.16 7.98 -1.62
CA PRO A 367 -31.51 7.61 -2.97
C PRO A 367 -30.50 8.14 -3.99
N SER A 368 -30.47 7.51 -5.17
CA SER A 368 -29.62 7.93 -6.28
C SER A 368 -29.87 9.38 -6.67
N LEU A 369 -28.79 10.12 -6.86
CA LEU A 369 -28.84 11.51 -7.32
C LEU A 369 -29.16 11.59 -8.82
N SER A 370 -29.65 12.74 -9.26
CA SER A 370 -29.84 13.01 -10.68
C SER A 370 -28.49 13.01 -11.43
N PRO A 371 -28.47 12.75 -12.75
CA PRO A 371 -27.22 12.77 -13.54
C PRO A 371 -26.45 14.10 -13.43
N ARG A 372 -27.19 15.21 -13.30
CA ARG A 372 -26.63 16.55 -13.08
C ARG A 372 -25.94 16.64 -11.72
N GLU A 373 -26.61 16.23 -10.66
CA GLU A 373 -26.03 16.21 -9.31
C GLU A 373 -24.84 15.25 -9.20
N LEU A 374 -24.84 14.11 -9.89
CA LEU A 374 -23.69 13.21 -9.93
C LEU A 374 -22.47 13.87 -10.60
N THR A 375 -22.70 14.67 -11.65
CA THR A 375 -21.64 15.42 -12.32
C THR A 375 -21.06 16.50 -11.40
N ASP A 376 -21.93 17.24 -10.72
CA ASP A 376 -21.54 18.28 -9.75
C ASP A 376 -20.82 17.66 -8.53
N LEU A 377 -21.29 16.52 -8.05
CA LEU A 377 -20.66 15.76 -6.97
C LEU A 377 -19.29 15.19 -7.38
N THR A 378 -19.15 14.75 -8.63
CA THR A 378 -17.85 14.32 -9.18
C THR A 378 -16.86 15.48 -9.18
N HIS A 379 -17.29 16.68 -9.56
CA HIS A 379 -16.46 17.88 -9.47
C HIS A 379 -16.06 18.18 -8.02
N ILE A 380 -17.00 18.16 -7.06
CA ILE A 380 -16.74 18.37 -5.63
C ILE A 380 -15.74 17.34 -5.08
N ALA A 381 -15.95 16.05 -5.40
CA ALA A 381 -15.08 14.97 -4.96
C ALA A 381 -13.63 15.18 -5.43
N ARG A 382 -13.45 15.67 -6.65
CA ARG A 382 -12.14 15.97 -7.24
C ARG A 382 -11.47 17.24 -6.72
N LEU A 383 -12.15 18.03 -5.89
CA LEU A 383 -11.50 19.09 -5.12
C LEU A 383 -10.68 18.54 -3.95
N SER A 384 -10.88 17.26 -3.59
CA SER A 384 -10.15 16.57 -2.52
C SER A 384 -8.95 15.82 -3.10
N ILE A 385 -7.77 16.03 -2.51
CA ILE A 385 -6.51 15.46 -2.98
C ILE A 385 -6.53 13.95 -2.79
N CYS A 386 -6.21 13.20 -3.84
CA CYS A 386 -6.03 11.75 -3.72
C CYS A 386 -4.78 11.44 -2.89
N PRO A 387 -4.86 10.56 -1.87
CA PRO A 387 -3.69 10.16 -1.09
C PRO A 387 -2.63 9.43 -1.93
N ASN A 388 -3.05 8.70 -2.97
CA ASN A 388 -2.15 8.03 -3.92
C ASN A 388 -1.62 8.95 -5.04
N GLY A 389 -2.05 10.22 -5.04
CA GLY A 389 -1.62 11.27 -5.95
C GLY A 389 -1.64 10.92 -7.44
N LEU A 390 -0.68 11.44 -8.19
CA LEU A 390 -0.64 11.34 -9.67
C LEU A 390 -0.54 9.91 -10.21
N PHE A 391 -0.15 8.94 -9.38
CA PHE A 391 0.05 7.56 -9.81
C PHE A 391 -1.04 6.61 -9.29
N CYS A 392 -2.14 7.16 -8.74
CA CYS A 392 -3.28 6.38 -8.28
C CYS A 392 -3.82 5.45 -9.36
N ARG A 393 -3.86 4.14 -9.07
CA ARG A 393 -4.41 3.10 -9.96
C ARG A 393 -5.75 2.55 -9.51
N GLU A 394 -6.40 3.20 -8.55
CA GLU A 394 -7.76 2.81 -8.16
C GLU A 394 -8.76 3.29 -9.21
N VAL A 395 -9.31 2.36 -9.98
CA VAL A 395 -10.30 2.60 -11.03
C VAL A 395 -11.48 3.45 -10.52
N ASN A 396 -11.99 3.14 -9.32
CA ASN A 396 -13.12 3.81 -8.69
C ASN A 396 -12.74 5.02 -7.81
N CYS A 397 -11.50 5.54 -7.91
CA CYS A 397 -11.11 6.72 -7.15
C CYS A 397 -11.97 7.93 -7.52
N THR A 398 -12.60 8.55 -6.52
CA THR A 398 -13.42 9.76 -6.69
C THR A 398 -12.65 11.05 -6.40
N CYS A 399 -11.43 10.95 -5.84
CA CYS A 399 -10.59 12.09 -5.50
C CYS A 399 -9.94 12.71 -6.74
N GLY A 400 -9.37 13.91 -6.58
CA GLY A 400 -8.62 14.61 -7.61
C GLY A 400 -7.15 14.24 -7.59
N HIS A 401 -6.58 13.98 -8.76
CA HIS A 401 -5.17 13.64 -8.97
C HIS A 401 -4.36 14.82 -9.52
N ARG A 402 -5.03 15.90 -9.94
CA ARG A 402 -4.42 17.18 -10.34
C ARG A 402 -5.22 18.36 -9.82
N CYS A 403 -4.59 19.52 -9.71
CA CYS A 403 -5.29 20.75 -9.40
C CYS A 403 -6.34 21.07 -10.49
N PRO A 404 -7.61 21.28 -10.13
CA PRO A 404 -8.68 21.55 -11.11
C PRO A 404 -8.74 23.02 -11.54
N ARG A 405 -8.02 23.94 -10.88
CA ARG A 405 -8.00 25.37 -11.19
C ARG A 405 -7.15 25.62 -12.45
N GLU A 406 -7.71 26.36 -13.40
CA GLU A 406 -6.96 26.85 -14.56
C GLU A 406 -5.93 27.90 -14.11
N ASN A 407 -4.69 27.79 -14.60
CA ASN A 407 -3.58 28.72 -14.30
C ASN A 407 -3.30 28.96 -12.81
N CYS A 408 -3.42 27.92 -11.98
CA CYS A 408 -3.09 28.01 -10.56
C CYS A 408 -1.57 28.06 -10.32
N SER A 409 -1.10 29.11 -9.65
CA SER A 409 0.33 29.35 -9.34
C SER A 409 0.91 28.46 -8.23
N GLY A 410 0.13 27.52 -7.68
CA GLY A 410 0.52 26.69 -6.53
C GLY A 410 0.49 27.42 -5.18
N TYR A 411 0.77 28.73 -5.15
CA TYR A 411 0.80 29.52 -3.92
C TYR A 411 -0.56 29.53 -3.19
N GLY A 412 -0.60 29.01 -1.96
CA GLY A 412 -1.81 28.89 -1.15
C GLY A 412 -2.83 27.88 -1.69
N CYS A 413 -2.46 27.02 -2.64
CA CYS A 413 -3.31 25.93 -3.11
C CYS A 413 -3.21 24.74 -2.17
N ARG A 414 -4.32 24.02 -1.97
CA ARG A 414 -4.32 22.77 -1.19
C ARG A 414 -3.58 21.64 -1.90
N PHE A 415 -3.58 21.63 -3.24
CA PHE A 415 -2.90 20.60 -4.02
C PHE A 415 -1.38 20.81 -3.91
N PRO A 416 -0.57 19.74 -3.81
CA PRO A 416 0.89 19.86 -3.85
C PRO A 416 1.39 20.48 -5.17
N ASP A 417 2.57 21.11 -5.15
CA ASP A 417 3.19 21.68 -6.36
C ASP A 417 3.33 20.66 -7.49
N SER A 418 3.61 19.39 -7.15
CA SER A 418 3.71 18.30 -8.12
C SER A 418 2.40 18.04 -8.90
N MET A 419 1.24 18.41 -8.35
CA MET A 419 -0.09 18.23 -8.97
C MET A 419 -0.56 19.45 -9.78
N HIS A 420 0.31 20.44 -9.98
CA HIS A 420 0.10 21.58 -10.86
C HIS A 420 0.81 21.37 -12.21
N GLY A 421 0.30 21.98 -13.28
CA GLY A 421 0.92 21.87 -14.61
C GLY A 421 0.96 20.45 -15.18
N VAL A 422 0.14 19.54 -14.67
CA VAL A 422 0.08 18.14 -15.13
C VAL A 422 -0.44 18.09 -16.55
N ASP A 423 0.33 17.45 -17.44
CA ASP A 423 -0.06 17.21 -18.83
C ASP A 423 -1.34 16.36 -18.88
N THR A 424 -2.37 16.90 -19.52
CA THR A 424 -3.69 16.28 -19.67
C THR A 424 -3.85 15.52 -20.98
N ASN A 425 -2.80 15.45 -21.82
CA ASN A 425 -2.82 14.64 -23.02
C ASN A 425 -2.79 13.16 -22.66
N ILE A 426 -3.87 12.45 -23.00
CA ILE A 426 -4.02 11.02 -22.72
C ILE A 426 -3.34 10.25 -23.84
N VAL A 427 -2.38 9.39 -23.50
CA VAL A 427 -1.65 8.55 -24.46
C VAL A 427 -2.01 7.08 -24.35
N SER A 428 -2.50 6.65 -23.19
CA SER A 428 -2.99 5.28 -23.00
C SER A 428 -4.08 5.20 -21.93
N MET A 429 -4.80 4.09 -21.96
CA MET A 429 -5.82 3.71 -21.00
C MET A 429 -5.43 2.36 -20.42
N ILE A 430 -5.26 2.27 -19.11
CA ILE A 430 -4.83 1.06 -18.39
C ILE A 430 -5.93 0.51 -17.48
#